data_AF-A0AAJ0GNN7-F1
#
_entry.id   AF-A0AAJ0GNN7-F1
#
_cell.length_a   1.000
_cell.length_b   1.000
_cell.length_c   1.000
_cell.angle_alpha   90.00
_cell.angle_beta   90.00
_cell.angle_gamma   90.00
#
_symmetry.space_group_name_H-M   'P 1'
#
loop_
_entity.id
_entity.type
_entity.pdbx_description
1 polymer ?
#
loop_
_entity_poly.entity_id
_entity_poly.type
_entity_poly.pdbx_seq_one_letter_code
_entity_poly.pdbx_strand_id
1 'polypeptide(L)'
;MPFLKPALLLHLIIETPASLSFLLAPTAQLPGASPEARLILRNFGGLHLATNLLCLVFLLRKPTAAGNDGGDMEQLTAMSCVCLATYHVWPLYRAWARMTGYGGINVGRKQKKVLGGPAVHLVVHVACLAALLGGGLVTLMGH
;
A
#
# COMPACT_ATOMS: atom_id res chain seq x y z
N MET A 1 9.83 18.36 -3.89
CA MET A 1 9.70 17.01 -3.27
C MET A 1 9.27 16.92 -1.78
N PRO A 2 8.93 17.97 -1.00
CA PRO A 2 8.74 17.79 0.45
C PRO A 2 7.59 16.83 0.81
N PHE A 3 6.62 16.64 -0.09
CA PHE A 3 5.45 15.77 0.15
C PHE A 3 5.58 14.35 -0.41
N LEU A 4 6.34 14.16 -1.50
CA LEU A 4 6.46 12.85 -2.17
C LEU A 4 7.27 11.83 -1.36
N LYS A 5 8.44 12.24 -0.84
CA LYS A 5 9.30 11.32 -0.07
C LYS A 5 8.64 10.82 1.21
N PRO A 6 8.00 11.68 2.04
CA PRO A 6 7.25 11.19 3.19
C PRO A 6 6.08 10.27 2.83
N ALA A 7 5.35 10.56 1.74
CA ALA A 7 4.26 9.70 1.29
C ALA A 7 4.75 8.30 0.86
N LEU A 8 5.84 8.23 0.10
CA LEU A 8 6.49 6.97 -0.29
C LEU A 8 7.03 6.21 0.91
N LEU A 9 7.63 6.90 1.89
CA LEU A 9 8.14 6.29 3.11
C LEU A 9 7.00 5.71 3.97
N LEU A 10 5.89 6.44 4.11
CA LEU A 10 4.71 5.97 4.81
C LEU A 10 4.16 4.69 4.16
N HIS A 11 3.98 4.70 2.84
CA HIS A 11 3.56 3.51 2.09
C HIS A 11 4.53 2.34 2.34
N LEU A 12 5.83 2.57 2.19
CA LEU A 12 6.86 1.54 2.37
C LEU A 12 6.79 0.90 3.77
N ILE A 13 6.69 1.71 4.83
CA ILE A 13 6.67 1.22 6.22
C ILE A 13 5.40 0.42 6.51
N ILE A 14 4.24 0.89 6.04
CA ILE A 14 2.95 0.23 6.27
C ILE A 14 2.83 -1.06 5.46
N GLU A 15 3.25 -1.04 4.20
CA GLU A 15 2.99 -2.12 3.27
C GLU A 15 4.07 -3.21 3.27
N THR A 16 5.26 -2.95 3.82
CA THR A 16 6.29 -4.00 4.01
C THR A 16 5.84 -5.14 4.94
N PRO A 17 5.36 -4.89 6.16
CA PRO A 17 4.85 -5.99 7.00
C PRO A 17 3.62 -6.65 6.38
N ALA A 18 2.79 -5.90 5.64
CA ALA A 18 1.65 -6.46 4.93
C ALA A 18 2.09 -7.44 3.83
N SER A 19 2.98 -7.02 2.93
CA SER A 19 3.49 -7.87 1.83
C SER A 19 4.18 -9.14 2.35
N LEU A 20 5.01 -9.00 3.38
CA LEU A 20 5.64 -10.14 4.05
C LEU A 20 4.62 -11.09 4.69
N SER A 21 3.52 -10.58 5.24
CA SER A 21 2.47 -11.42 5.81
C SER A 21 1.75 -12.26 4.74
N PHE A 22 1.49 -11.71 3.56
CA PHE A 22 0.93 -12.46 2.43
C PHE A 22 1.90 -13.51 1.88
N LEU A 23 3.20 -13.19 1.81
CA LEU A 23 4.25 -14.09 1.31
C LEU A 23 4.54 -15.26 2.28
N LEU A 24 4.78 -14.93 3.55
CA LEU A 24 5.31 -15.87 4.54
C LEU A 24 4.21 -16.55 5.36
N ALA A 25 3.06 -15.90 5.53
CA ALA A 25 1.97 -16.38 6.39
C ALA A 25 0.58 -16.29 5.72
N PRO A 26 0.37 -16.87 4.52
CA PRO A 26 -0.91 -16.77 3.81
C PRO A 26 -2.10 -17.36 4.57
N THR A 27 -1.87 -18.33 5.46
CA THR A 27 -2.90 -18.91 6.33
C THR A 27 -3.41 -17.94 7.41
N ALA A 28 -2.60 -16.94 7.78
CA ALA A 28 -3.02 -15.86 8.68
C ALA A 28 -3.89 -14.83 7.94
N GLN A 29 -3.68 -14.66 6.63
CA GLN A 29 -4.46 -13.76 5.78
C GLN A 29 -5.83 -14.34 5.42
N LEU A 30 -5.88 -15.64 5.10
CA LEU A 30 -7.12 -16.36 4.80
C LEU A 30 -7.15 -17.74 5.48
N PRO A 31 -7.71 -17.83 6.69
CA PRO A 31 -7.83 -19.11 7.40
C PRO A 31 -8.70 -20.12 6.64
N GLY A 32 -8.17 -21.32 6.40
CA GLY A 32 -8.85 -22.39 5.68
C GLY A 32 -8.76 -22.27 4.15
N ALA A 33 -7.90 -21.40 3.61
CA ALA A 33 -7.66 -21.34 2.16
C ALA A 33 -7.08 -22.67 1.61
N SER A 34 -7.53 -23.03 0.41
CA SER A 34 -6.97 -24.16 -0.35
C SER A 34 -5.48 -23.92 -0.70
N PRO A 35 -4.73 -24.98 -1.09
CA PRO A 35 -3.37 -24.82 -1.61
C PRO A 35 -3.25 -23.76 -2.71
N GLU A 36 -4.18 -23.73 -3.66
CA GLU A 36 -4.21 -22.82 -4.80
C GLU A 36 -4.47 -21.38 -4.33
N ALA A 37 -5.44 -21.18 -3.44
CA ALA A 37 -5.70 -19.87 -2.85
C ALA A 37 -4.47 -19.32 -2.10
N ARG A 38 -3.67 -20.20 -1.46
CA ARG A 38 -2.42 -19.79 -0.80
C ARG A 38 -1.34 -19.36 -1.80
N LEU A 39 -1.26 -19.98 -2.98
CA LEU A 39 -0.36 -19.53 -4.05
C LEU A 39 -0.77 -18.15 -4.57
N ILE A 40 -2.07 -17.93 -4.76
CA ILE A 40 -2.62 -16.62 -5.15
C ILE A 40 -2.28 -15.54 -4.12
N LEU A 41 -2.45 -15.82 -2.82
CA LEU A 41 -2.10 -14.89 -1.74
C LEU A 41 -0.60 -14.54 -1.76
N ARG A 42 0.28 -15.52 -2.01
CA ARG A 42 1.71 -15.26 -2.16
C ARG A 42 2.02 -14.42 -3.38
N ASN A 43 1.34 -14.64 -4.51
CA ASN A 43 1.51 -13.81 -5.71
C ASN A 43 1.11 -12.34 -5.43
N PHE A 44 0.01 -12.12 -4.69
CA PHE A 44 -0.34 -10.77 -4.23
C PHE A 44 0.69 -10.17 -3.29
N GLY A 45 1.25 -10.97 -2.38
CA GLY A 45 2.35 -10.52 -1.51
C GLY A 45 3.60 -10.14 -2.30
N GLY A 46 3.96 -10.89 -3.33
CA GLY A 46 5.09 -10.59 -4.23
C GLY A 46 4.87 -9.32 -5.05
N LEU A 47 3.68 -9.14 -5.62
CA LEU A 47 3.30 -7.91 -6.31
C LEU A 47 3.42 -6.69 -5.39
N HIS A 48 2.95 -6.82 -4.14
CA HIS A 48 3.03 -5.75 -3.16
C HIS A 48 4.46 -5.47 -2.69
N LEU A 49 5.30 -6.50 -2.59
CA LEU A 49 6.72 -6.31 -2.33
C LEU A 49 7.39 -5.56 -3.49
N ALA A 50 7.01 -5.83 -4.74
CA ALA A 50 7.53 -5.12 -5.90
C ALA A 50 7.19 -3.61 -5.86
N THR A 51 5.97 -3.24 -5.43
CA THR A 51 5.60 -1.82 -5.26
C THR A 51 6.39 -1.15 -4.13
N ASN A 52 6.70 -1.89 -3.05
CA ASN A 52 7.59 -1.40 -1.99
C ASN A 52 9.02 -1.16 -2.51
N LEU A 53 9.55 -2.06 -3.33
CA LEU A 53 10.87 -1.89 -3.95
C LEU A 53 10.88 -0.68 -4.90
N LEU A 54 9.81 -0.44 -5.65
CA LEU A 54 9.65 0.77 -6.45
C LEU A 54 9.71 2.03 -5.58
N CYS A 55 9.00 2.05 -4.45
CA CYS A 55 9.08 3.17 -3.49
C CYS A 55 10.50 3.37 -2.96
N LEU A 56 11.21 2.28 -2.64
CA LEU A 56 12.58 2.32 -2.15
C LEU A 56 13.53 2.92 -3.20
N VAL A 57 13.37 2.55 -4.49
CA VAL A 57 14.15 3.13 -5.60
C VAL A 57 13.96 4.65 -5.67
N PHE A 58 12.71 5.14 -5.60
CA PHE A 58 12.44 6.59 -5.60
C PHE A 58 13.00 7.30 -4.36
N LEU A 59 12.99 6.66 -3.18
CA LEU A 59 13.51 7.21 -1.94
C LEU A 59 15.04 7.30 -1.91
N LEU A 60 15.73 6.27 -2.40
CA LEU A 60 17.20 6.18 -2.41
C LEU A 60 17.83 6.99 -3.56
N ARG A 61 17.03 7.44 -4.53
CA ARG A 61 17.50 8.26 -5.63
C ARG A 61 18.15 9.55 -5.12
N LYS A 62 19.41 9.77 -5.53
CA LYS A 62 20.12 11.03 -5.32
C LYS A 62 19.66 12.08 -6.35
N PRO A 63 19.57 13.36 -5.98
CA PRO A 63 19.41 14.43 -6.96
C PRO A 63 20.58 14.38 -7.96
N THR A 64 20.30 14.36 -9.26
CA THR A 64 21.35 14.49 -10.28
C THR A 64 21.90 15.90 -10.28
N ALA A 65 23.22 16.06 -10.42
CA ALA A 65 23.90 17.36 -10.41
C ALA A 65 23.63 18.20 -11.67
N ALA A 66 23.03 17.62 -12.71
CA ALA A 66 22.62 18.31 -13.92
C ALA A 66 21.23 18.95 -13.70
N GLY A 67 21.21 20.28 -13.60
CA GLY A 67 20.06 21.08 -13.16
C GLY A 67 18.81 21.11 -14.04
N ASN A 68 18.62 20.15 -14.96
CA ASN A 68 17.43 20.04 -15.82
C ASN A 68 16.64 18.72 -15.68
N ASP A 69 17.24 17.64 -15.15
CA ASP A 69 16.56 16.32 -15.08
C ASP A 69 15.72 16.14 -13.79
N GLY A 70 15.77 17.15 -12.91
CA GLY A 70 15.07 17.12 -11.63
C GLY A 70 13.55 17.13 -11.76
N GLY A 71 13.03 17.86 -12.75
CA GLY A 71 11.60 18.05 -13.00
C GLY A 71 10.91 16.81 -13.54
N ASP A 72 11.44 16.22 -14.63
CA ASP A 72 10.83 15.04 -15.27
C ASP A 72 10.73 13.85 -14.31
N MET A 73 11.78 13.62 -13.53
CA MET A 73 11.77 12.54 -12.55
C MET A 73 10.91 12.85 -11.32
N GLU A 74 10.76 14.12 -10.93
CA GLU A 74 9.79 14.52 -9.91
C GLU A 74 8.35 14.26 -10.40
N GLN A 75 8.05 14.59 -11.66
CA GLN A 75 6.76 14.27 -12.27
C GLN A 75 6.52 12.76 -12.34
N LEU A 76 7.51 11.96 -12.78
CA LEU A 76 7.39 10.51 -12.80
C LEU A 76 7.13 9.93 -11.40
N THR A 77 7.81 10.47 -10.38
CA THR A 77 7.60 10.08 -8.98
C THR A 77 6.18 10.44 -8.54
N ALA A 78 5.68 11.62 -8.90
CA ALA A 78 4.33 12.07 -8.58
C ALA A 78 3.24 11.23 -9.26
N MET A 79 3.38 10.94 -10.56
CA MET A 79 2.48 10.02 -11.29
C MET A 79 2.48 8.63 -10.67
N SER A 80 3.65 8.12 -10.29
CA SER A 80 3.79 6.83 -9.61
C SER A 80 3.07 6.84 -8.25
N CYS A 81 3.14 7.94 -7.49
CA CYS A 81 2.41 8.10 -6.23
C CYS A 81 0.89 8.06 -6.46
N VAL A 82 0.37 8.74 -7.49
CA VAL A 82 -1.06 8.70 -7.82
C VAL A 82 -1.50 7.28 -8.18
N CYS A 83 -0.71 6.57 -8.98
CA CYS A 83 -0.99 5.17 -9.30
C CYS A 83 -0.98 4.27 -8.06
N LEU A 84 0.04 4.38 -7.20
CA LEU A 84 0.14 3.63 -5.95
C LEU A 84 -1.00 3.97 -4.98
N ALA A 85 -1.49 5.22 -4.97
CA ALA A 85 -2.62 5.63 -4.15
C ALA A 85 -3.87 4.80 -4.45
N THR A 86 -4.13 4.47 -5.73
CA THR A 86 -5.31 3.68 -6.14
C THR A 86 -5.35 2.28 -5.51
N TYR A 87 -4.19 1.70 -5.21
CA TYR A 87 -4.13 0.39 -4.54
C TYR A 87 -4.85 0.42 -3.19
N HIS A 88 -4.76 1.52 -2.45
CA HIS A 88 -5.30 1.64 -1.11
C HIS A 88 -6.84 1.63 -1.05
N VAL A 89 -7.54 1.80 -2.17
CA VAL A 89 -9.00 1.62 -2.25
C VAL A 89 -9.41 0.19 -1.85
N TRP A 90 -8.63 -0.81 -2.27
CA TRP A 90 -8.96 -2.23 -2.01
C TRP A 90 -8.82 -2.65 -0.55
N PRO A 91 -7.72 -2.37 0.18
CA PRO A 91 -7.65 -2.67 1.59
C PRO A 91 -8.59 -1.79 2.43
N LEU A 92 -8.95 -0.57 1.99
CA LEU A 92 -10.02 0.23 2.61
C LEU A 92 -11.37 -0.48 2.51
N TYR A 93 -11.76 -0.92 1.31
CA TYR A 93 -12.98 -1.69 1.11
C TYR A 93 -12.96 -2.98 1.96
N ARG A 94 -11.84 -3.71 1.97
CA ARG A 94 -11.67 -4.92 2.77
C ARG A 94 -11.84 -4.66 4.28
N ALA A 95 -11.27 -3.56 4.78
CA ALA A 95 -11.40 -3.15 6.18
C ALA A 95 -12.86 -2.78 6.51
N TRP A 96 -13.50 -1.98 5.66
CA TRP A 96 -14.90 -1.60 5.80
C TRP A 96 -15.84 -2.82 5.79
N ALA A 97 -15.69 -3.74 4.83
CA ALA A 97 -16.51 -4.95 4.75
C ALA A 97 -16.37 -5.84 6.00
N ARG A 98 -15.17 -5.90 6.58
CA ARG A 98 -14.92 -6.59 7.87
C ARG A 98 -15.51 -5.85 9.06
N MET A 99 -15.65 -4.54 9.03
CA MET A 99 -16.29 -3.78 10.11
C MET A 99 -17.81 -3.93 10.06
N THR A 100 -18.40 -3.95 8.87
CA THR A 100 -19.85 -4.02 8.67
C THR A 100 -20.39 -5.45 8.66
N GLY A 101 -19.52 -6.46 8.59
CA GLY A 101 -19.94 -7.86 8.44
C GLY A 101 -20.53 -8.18 7.07
N TYR A 102 -20.31 -7.30 6.09
CA TYR A 102 -20.77 -7.46 4.71
C TYR A 102 -20.31 -8.80 4.13
N GLY A 103 -21.21 -9.48 3.40
CA GLY A 103 -20.91 -10.78 2.80
C GLY A 103 -20.73 -11.94 3.80
N GLY A 104 -21.19 -11.80 5.05
CA GLY A 104 -21.10 -12.86 6.06
C GLY A 104 -19.69 -13.06 6.65
N ILE A 105 -18.75 -12.14 6.38
CA ILE A 105 -17.32 -12.23 6.76
C ILE A 105 -17.11 -12.33 8.29
N ASN A 106 -18.11 -11.98 9.10
CA ASN A 106 -18.08 -12.03 10.56
C ASN A 106 -19.00 -13.09 11.18
N VAL A 107 -19.72 -13.89 10.40
CA VAL A 107 -20.63 -14.90 10.97
C VAL A 107 -19.81 -16.06 11.53
N GLY A 108 -19.79 -16.22 12.87
CA GLY A 108 -19.29 -17.43 13.54
C GLY A 108 -17.78 -17.56 13.76
N ARG A 109 -16.93 -16.62 13.30
CA ARG A 109 -15.47 -16.68 13.51
C ARG A 109 -14.98 -15.69 14.57
N LYS A 110 -14.37 -16.21 15.65
CA LYS A 110 -13.44 -15.42 16.48
C LYS A 110 -12.28 -14.98 15.59
N GLN A 111 -12.37 -13.81 14.97
CA GLN A 111 -11.29 -13.30 14.12
C GLN A 111 -10.04 -13.15 14.98
N LYS A 112 -8.97 -13.90 14.65
CA LYS A 112 -7.64 -13.59 15.18
C LYS A 112 -7.32 -12.17 14.74
N LYS A 113 -7.05 -11.30 15.71
CA LYS A 113 -6.64 -9.93 15.44
C LYS A 113 -5.30 -9.98 14.70
N VAL A 114 -5.31 -9.79 13.39
CA VAL A 114 -4.12 -9.34 12.65
C VAL A 114 -3.77 -7.95 13.20
N LEU A 115 -2.49 -7.61 13.32
CA LEU A 115 -1.99 -6.35 13.92
C LEU A 115 -2.95 -5.16 13.66
N GLY A 116 -3.54 -4.63 14.73
CA GLY A 116 -4.45 -3.47 14.72
C GLY A 116 -5.94 -3.73 14.44
N GLY A 117 -6.32 -4.84 13.80
CA GLY A 117 -7.71 -5.10 13.42
C GLY A 117 -8.27 -4.18 12.31
N PRO A 118 -9.54 -4.38 11.89
CA PRO A 118 -10.11 -3.71 10.71
C PRO A 118 -10.13 -2.18 10.78
N ALA A 119 -10.43 -1.60 11.93
CA ALA A 119 -10.49 -0.13 12.08
C ALA A 119 -9.10 0.51 11.92
N VAL A 120 -8.04 -0.09 12.48
CA VAL A 120 -6.67 0.40 12.30
C VAL A 120 -6.26 0.27 10.83
N HIS A 121 -6.59 -0.85 10.18
CA HIS A 121 -6.33 -1.04 8.74
C HIS A 121 -7.00 0.07 7.92
N LEU A 122 -8.25 0.41 8.22
CA LEU A 122 -8.95 1.51 7.56
C LEU A 122 -8.17 2.83 7.71
N VAL A 123 -7.81 3.21 8.95
CA VAL A 123 -7.13 4.47 9.24
C VAL A 123 -5.77 4.55 8.53
N VAL A 124 -4.93 3.51 8.63
CA VAL A 124 -3.59 3.55 8.01
C VAL A 124 -3.68 3.63 6.48
N HIS A 125 -4.63 2.92 5.85
CA HIS A 125 -4.78 3.00 4.39
C HIS A 125 -5.43 4.31 3.94
N VAL A 126 -6.28 4.97 4.76
CA VAL A 126 -6.74 6.35 4.48
C VAL A 126 -5.55 7.30 4.51
N ALA A 127 -4.67 7.17 5.51
CA ALA A 127 -3.47 8.00 5.62
C ALA A 127 -2.52 7.80 4.42
N CYS A 128 -2.26 6.55 4.02
CA CYS A 128 -1.45 6.27 2.82
C CYS A 128 -2.09 6.81 1.54
N LEU A 129 -3.40 6.60 1.36
CA LEU A 129 -4.15 7.12 0.21
C LEU A 129 -4.03 8.65 0.13
N ALA A 130 -4.33 9.35 1.23
CA ALA A 130 -4.28 10.80 1.28
C ALA A 130 -2.88 11.35 1.05
N ALA A 131 -1.85 10.73 1.65
CA ALA A 131 -0.47 11.16 1.50
C ALA A 131 0.03 11.00 0.06
N LEU A 132 -0.17 9.82 -0.56
CA LEU A 132 0.27 9.55 -1.92
C LEU A 132 -0.51 10.35 -2.96
N LEU A 133 -1.84 10.39 -2.84
CA LEU A 133 -2.70 11.12 -3.76
C LEU A 133 -2.47 12.63 -3.63
N GLY A 134 -2.47 13.16 -2.41
CA GLY A 134 -2.24 14.58 -2.15
C GLY A 134 -0.84 15.01 -2.58
N GLY A 135 0.20 14.27 -2.21
CA GLY A 135 1.57 14.55 -2.63
C GLY A 135 1.72 14.51 -4.15
N GLY A 136 1.15 13.48 -4.80
CA GLY A 136 1.18 13.34 -6.25
C GLY A 136 0.45 14.49 -6.97
N LEU A 137 -0.80 14.78 -6.61
CA LEU A 137 -1.59 15.81 -7.27
C LEU A 137 -1.02 17.22 -7.04
N VAL A 138 -0.60 17.56 -5.82
CA VAL A 138 0.01 18.88 -5.55
C VAL A 138 1.26 19.10 -6.40
N THR A 139 2.11 18.07 -6.55
CA THR A 139 3.28 18.17 -7.43
C THR A 139 2.86 18.28 -8.90
N LEU A 140 1.89 17.50 -9.37
CA LEU A 140 1.47 17.54 -10.79
C LEU A 140 0.74 18.82 -11.18
N MET A 141 0.03 19.46 -10.24
CA MET A 141 -0.71 20.71 -10.49
C MET A 141 0.12 21.98 -10.26
N GLY A 142 1.26 21.86 -9.56
CA GLY A 142 2.19 22.95 -9.31
C GLY A 142 3.22 23.17 -10.42
N HIS A 143 3.16 22.36 -11.48
CA HIS A 143 3.91 22.46 -12.72
C HIS A 143 2.97 22.78 -13.88
#